data_AF-A0A2E4S8F2-F1
#
_entry.id   AF-A0A2E4S8F2-F1
#
_cell.length_a   1.000
_cell.length_b   1.000
_cell.length_c   1.000
_cell.angle_alpha   90.00
_cell.angle_beta   90.00
_cell.angle_gamma   90.00
#
_symmetry.space_group_name_H-M   'P 1'
#
loop_
_entity.id
_entity.type
_entity.pdbx_description
1 polymer ?
#
loop_
_entity_poly.entity_id
_entity_poly.type
_entity_poly.pdbx_seq_one_letter_code
_entity_poly.pdbx_strand_id
1 'polypeptide(L)'
;MKKLFFVLLFPVSFFAQEKLTLDNILTISDKNSFLKEVIENGYSEGNSTKDKIYYGKGFKKEKTEATDWAEYTLSNGEFYFEQSNLSYVRKNGDCYYDVVVADIKAKCNFLGIKEHKGKTKKVNNFTTYDCPGKSYKGEIGFAQVDGNGVVLLFSK
;
A
#
# COMPACT_ATOMS: atom_id res chain seq x y z
N MET A 1 -20.05 -0.18 53.68
CA MET A 1 -20.86 0.07 52.46
C MET A 1 -19.91 0.21 51.28
N LYS A 2 -19.93 -0.77 50.37
CA LYS A 2 -19.04 -0.88 49.20
C LYS A 2 -19.24 0.34 48.29
N LYS A 3 -18.21 1.18 48.14
CA LYS A 3 -18.17 2.18 47.08
C LYS A 3 -17.50 1.52 45.86
N LEU A 4 -18.33 1.09 44.92
CA LEU A 4 -17.88 0.56 43.64
C LEU A 4 -17.35 1.73 42.81
N PHE A 5 -16.03 1.85 42.69
CA PHE A 5 -15.44 2.74 41.68
C PHE A 5 -15.59 2.06 40.33
N PHE A 6 -16.54 2.52 39.52
CA PHE A 6 -16.61 2.19 38.10
C PHE A 6 -15.43 2.87 37.41
N VAL A 7 -14.33 2.13 37.24
CA VAL A 7 -13.24 2.50 36.34
C VAL A 7 -13.74 2.23 34.92
N LEU A 8 -14.32 3.24 34.29
CA LEU A 8 -14.55 3.28 32.84
C LEU A 8 -13.21 3.55 32.15
N LEU A 9 -12.32 2.55 32.16
CA LEU A 9 -11.25 2.43 31.16
C LEU A 9 -11.89 1.80 29.92
N PHE A 10 -12.65 2.59 29.17
CA PHE A 10 -12.71 2.32 27.74
C PHE A 10 -11.33 2.70 27.19
N PRO A 11 -10.52 1.76 26.68
CA PRO A 11 -9.49 2.17 25.76
C PRO A 11 -10.25 2.77 24.59
N VAL A 12 -10.23 4.10 24.50
CA VAL A 12 -10.49 4.76 23.23
C VAL A 12 -9.30 4.32 22.39
N SER A 13 -9.43 3.17 21.73
CA SER A 13 -8.61 2.82 20.59
C SER A 13 -8.97 3.85 19.52
N PHE A 14 -8.44 5.06 19.68
CA PHE A 14 -7.97 5.83 18.55
C PHE A 14 -6.97 4.89 17.88
N PHE A 15 -7.48 4.03 17.00
CA PHE A 15 -6.67 3.39 16.00
C PHE A 15 -6.06 4.56 15.23
N ALA A 16 -4.88 5.00 15.65
CA ALA A 16 -3.96 5.66 14.77
C ALA A 16 -3.79 4.65 13.64
N GLN A 17 -4.56 4.82 12.57
CA GLN A 17 -4.39 3.97 11.39
C GLN A 17 -2.96 4.21 10.96
N GLU A 18 -2.11 3.21 11.17
CA GLU A 18 -0.72 3.31 10.75
C GLU A 18 -0.71 3.58 9.24
N LYS A 19 0.25 4.41 8.84
CA LYS A 19 0.48 4.74 7.44
C LYS A 19 1.45 3.70 6.93
N LEU A 20 1.16 3.11 5.78
CA LEU A 20 2.03 2.14 5.13
C LEU A 20 3.45 2.73 4.98
N THR A 21 4.45 2.03 5.50
CA THR A 21 5.87 2.41 5.41
C THR A 21 6.65 1.51 4.43
N LEU A 22 7.91 1.83 4.15
CA LEU A 22 8.76 0.92 3.38
C LEU A 22 8.99 -0.39 4.14
N ASP A 23 9.23 -0.35 5.45
CA ASP A 23 9.53 -1.55 6.24
C ASP A 23 8.36 -2.54 6.21
N ASN A 24 7.13 -2.03 6.30
CA ASN A 24 5.91 -2.80 6.05
C ASN A 24 5.97 -3.53 4.70
N ILE A 25 6.24 -2.80 3.63
CA ILE A 25 6.31 -3.35 2.26
C ILE A 25 7.41 -4.41 2.13
N LEU A 26 8.58 -4.18 2.72
CA LEU A 26 9.72 -5.10 2.65
C LEU A 26 9.42 -6.44 3.31
N THR A 27 8.53 -6.49 4.30
CA THR A 27 8.20 -7.74 5.03
C THR A 27 7.22 -8.65 4.28
N ILE A 28 6.53 -8.15 3.24
CA ILE A 28 5.57 -8.93 2.46
C ILE A 28 6.31 -10.00 1.65
N SER A 29 5.98 -11.27 1.89
CA SER A 29 6.55 -12.43 1.21
C SER A 29 5.55 -13.17 0.34
N ASP A 30 4.26 -13.04 0.64
CA ASP A 30 3.17 -13.85 0.08
C ASP A 30 1.81 -13.18 0.32
N LYS A 31 0.75 -13.88 -0.11
CA LYS A 31 -0.64 -13.45 0.06
C LYS A 31 -1.01 -13.16 1.51
N ASN A 32 -0.60 -13.99 2.47
CA ASN A 32 -1.06 -13.86 3.85
C ASN A 32 -0.38 -12.68 4.54
N SER A 33 0.92 -12.48 4.30
CA SER A 33 1.65 -11.29 4.77
C SER A 33 1.12 -10.00 4.12
N PHE A 34 0.78 -10.02 2.84
CA PHE A 34 0.08 -8.90 2.18
C PHE A 34 -1.27 -8.60 2.85
N LEU A 35 -2.11 -9.62 3.05
CA LEU A 35 -3.42 -9.45 3.68
C LEU A 35 -3.32 -8.93 5.11
N LYS A 36 -2.36 -9.44 5.88
CA LYS A 36 -2.06 -8.95 7.23
C LYS A 36 -1.74 -7.46 7.19
N GLU A 37 -0.83 -7.05 6.30
CA GLU A 37 -0.40 -5.65 6.19
C GLU A 37 -1.57 -4.71 5.86
N VAL A 38 -2.39 -5.03 4.86
CA VAL A 38 -3.51 -4.16 4.47
C VAL A 38 -4.62 -4.11 5.53
N ILE A 39 -4.90 -5.23 6.20
CA ILE A 39 -5.93 -5.29 7.26
C ILE A 39 -5.49 -4.48 8.48
N GLU A 40 -4.25 -4.68 8.95
CA GLU A 40 -3.71 -3.96 10.11
C GLU A 40 -3.59 -2.45 9.85
N ASN A 41 -3.40 -2.02 8.59
CA ASN A 41 -3.34 -0.61 8.19
C ASN A 41 -4.71 0.01 7.82
N GLY A 42 -5.81 -0.71 8.10
CA GLY A 42 -7.17 -0.18 8.01
C GLY A 42 -7.75 -0.14 6.60
N TYR A 43 -7.22 -0.92 5.67
CA TYR A 43 -7.87 -1.14 4.38
C TYR A 43 -9.03 -2.12 4.56
N SER A 44 -10.06 -1.96 3.74
CA SER A 44 -11.20 -2.88 3.68
C SER A 44 -11.22 -3.59 2.33
N GLU A 45 -11.77 -4.81 2.30
CA GLU A 45 -11.84 -5.58 1.07
C GLU A 45 -12.69 -4.87 0.01
N GLY A 46 -12.13 -4.77 -1.19
CA GLY A 46 -12.76 -4.22 -2.37
C GLY A 46 -13.46 -5.29 -3.22
N ASN A 47 -13.61 -5.01 -4.51
CA ASN A 47 -14.19 -5.97 -5.45
C ASN A 47 -13.13 -6.98 -5.93
N SER A 48 -12.69 -7.88 -5.03
CA SER A 48 -11.80 -9.02 -5.33
C SER A 48 -12.33 -9.88 -6.48
N THR A 49 -11.41 -10.44 -7.25
CA THR A 49 -11.67 -11.32 -8.41
C THR A 49 -10.96 -12.67 -8.22
N LYS A 50 -11.19 -13.61 -9.13
CA LYS A 50 -10.46 -14.90 -9.11
C LYS A 50 -8.94 -14.77 -9.31
N ASP A 51 -8.49 -13.68 -9.92
CA ASP A 51 -7.08 -13.48 -10.30
C ASP A 51 -6.36 -12.47 -9.39
N LYS A 52 -7.11 -11.53 -8.80
CA LYS A 52 -6.58 -10.39 -8.04
C LYS A 52 -7.43 -10.09 -6.81
N ILE A 53 -6.77 -9.86 -5.69
CA ILE A 53 -7.38 -9.38 -4.44
C ILE A 53 -7.25 -7.86 -4.41
N TYR A 54 -8.35 -7.16 -4.09
CA TYR A 54 -8.35 -5.69 -3.98
C TYR A 54 -8.71 -5.26 -2.57
N TYR A 55 -7.99 -4.28 -2.06
CA TYR A 55 -8.25 -3.64 -0.78
C TYR A 55 -8.20 -2.12 -0.98
N GLY A 56 -9.05 -1.38 -0.28
CA GLY A 56 -9.10 0.07 -0.35
C GLY A 56 -9.27 0.72 1.01
N LYS A 57 -8.51 1.78 1.28
CA LYS A 57 -8.64 2.56 2.52
C LYS A 57 -9.78 3.57 2.36
N GLY A 58 -10.70 3.57 3.32
CA GLY A 58 -11.94 4.35 3.23
C GLY A 58 -12.86 3.89 2.09
N PHE A 59 -12.72 2.63 1.63
CA PHE A 59 -13.47 2.11 0.48
C PHE A 59 -14.98 2.16 0.74
N LYS A 60 -15.71 2.75 -0.21
CA LYS A 60 -17.18 2.79 -0.23
C LYS A 60 -17.68 2.05 -1.45
N LYS A 61 -18.23 0.85 -1.25
CA LYS A 61 -18.63 -0.06 -2.33
C LYS A 61 -19.61 0.56 -3.31
N GLU A 62 -20.50 1.43 -2.82
CA GLU A 62 -21.52 2.10 -3.64
C GLU A 62 -20.91 3.14 -4.58
N LYS A 63 -19.76 3.70 -4.23
CA LYS A 63 -19.09 4.77 -4.98
C LYS A 63 -17.88 4.29 -5.77
N THR A 64 -17.42 3.07 -5.53
CA THR A 64 -16.14 2.55 -6.06
C THR A 64 -14.95 3.50 -5.80
N GLU A 65 -15.00 4.21 -4.68
CA GLU A 65 -14.01 5.20 -4.27
C GLU A 65 -13.23 4.70 -3.06
N ALA A 66 -11.92 4.91 -3.07
CA ALA A 66 -11.04 4.77 -1.91
C ALA A 66 -9.98 5.87 -1.96
N THR A 67 -9.41 6.23 -0.80
CA THR A 67 -8.28 7.17 -0.77
C THR A 67 -7.01 6.50 -1.23
N ASP A 68 -6.85 5.23 -0.85
CA ASP A 68 -5.69 4.42 -1.17
C ASP A 68 -6.16 3.05 -1.64
N TRP A 69 -5.38 2.43 -2.52
CA TRP A 69 -5.66 1.10 -3.05
C TRP A 69 -4.48 0.17 -2.79
N ALA A 70 -4.79 -1.10 -2.63
CA ALA A 70 -3.83 -2.18 -2.58
C ALA A 70 -4.36 -3.35 -3.42
N GLU A 71 -3.46 -4.04 -4.10
CA GLU A 71 -3.78 -5.15 -5.00
C GLU A 71 -2.74 -6.24 -4.84
N TYR A 72 -3.18 -7.50 -4.88
CA TYR A 72 -2.31 -8.66 -4.95
C TYR A 72 -2.75 -9.58 -6.08
N THR A 73 -1.82 -9.91 -6.98
CA THR A 73 -2.04 -10.84 -8.10
C THR A 73 -1.74 -12.26 -7.66
N LEU A 74 -2.76 -13.12 -7.69
CA LEU A 74 -2.69 -14.47 -7.14
C LEU A 74 -1.75 -15.41 -7.91
N SER A 75 -1.54 -15.17 -9.21
CA SER A 75 -0.76 -16.06 -10.08
C SER A 75 0.75 -15.93 -9.90
N ASN A 76 1.25 -14.75 -9.53
CA ASN A 76 2.69 -14.46 -9.47
C ASN A 76 3.14 -13.74 -8.19
N GLY A 77 2.21 -13.37 -7.30
CA GLY A 77 2.51 -12.65 -6.07
C GLY A 77 2.95 -11.20 -6.28
N GLU A 78 2.70 -10.63 -7.46
CA GLU A 78 2.81 -9.20 -7.69
C GLU A 78 1.86 -8.46 -6.74
N PHE A 79 2.33 -7.41 -6.08
CA PHE A 79 1.46 -6.55 -5.29
C PHE A 79 1.76 -5.09 -5.55
N TYR A 80 0.75 -4.27 -5.31
CA TYR A 80 0.75 -2.86 -5.60
C TYR A 80 0.11 -2.08 -4.45
N PHE A 81 0.58 -0.85 -4.26
CA PHE A 81 -0.01 0.14 -3.38
C PHE A 81 -0.13 1.47 -4.12
N GLU A 82 -1.25 2.14 -3.95
CA GLU A 82 -1.53 3.42 -4.58
C GLU A 82 -2.10 4.42 -3.59
N GLN A 83 -1.57 5.64 -3.63
CA GLN A 83 -2.17 6.80 -3.00
C GLN A 83 -2.86 7.65 -4.07
N SER A 84 -4.18 7.80 -3.94
CA SER A 84 -4.97 8.55 -4.90
C SER A 84 -4.80 10.06 -4.71
N ASN A 85 -4.82 10.81 -5.81
CA ASN A 85 -4.84 12.28 -5.81
C ASN A 85 -3.71 12.92 -4.98
N LEU A 86 -2.46 12.70 -5.41
CA LEU A 86 -1.27 13.22 -4.73
C LEU A 86 -1.33 14.74 -4.53
N SER A 87 -1.89 15.47 -5.49
CA SER A 87 -2.05 16.93 -5.41
C SER A 87 -2.92 17.35 -4.24
N TYR A 88 -4.02 16.64 -3.98
CA TYR A 88 -4.86 16.90 -2.82
C TYR A 88 -4.16 16.49 -1.53
N VAL A 89 -3.59 15.28 -1.48
CA VAL A 89 -2.93 14.76 -0.26
C VAL A 89 -1.80 15.69 0.18
N ARG A 90 -0.87 16.05 -0.71
CA ARG A 90 0.27 16.93 -0.41
C ARG A 90 -0.14 18.31 0.11
N LYS A 91 -1.33 18.79 -0.25
CA LYS A 91 -1.86 20.08 0.24
C LYS A 91 -2.52 19.97 1.61
N ASN A 92 -3.03 18.79 1.97
CA ASN A 92 -3.94 18.62 3.10
C ASN A 92 -3.41 17.67 4.19
N GLY A 93 -2.23 17.08 4.03
CA GLY A 93 -1.62 16.23 5.04
C GLY A 93 -0.38 15.50 4.55
N ASP A 94 0.03 14.45 5.28
CA ASP A 94 1.24 13.70 4.90
C ASP A 94 0.96 12.72 3.77
N CYS A 95 1.76 12.82 2.73
CA CYS A 95 1.79 11.93 1.57
C CYS A 95 2.67 10.71 1.89
N TYR A 96 2.06 9.56 2.24
CA TYR A 96 2.84 8.36 2.55
C TYR A 96 3.61 7.87 1.32
N TYR A 97 3.10 8.10 0.11
CA TYR A 97 3.82 7.79 -1.12
C TYR A 97 5.17 8.51 -1.17
N ASP A 98 5.21 9.81 -0.85
CA ASP A 98 6.46 10.58 -0.86
C ASP A 98 7.45 10.06 0.18
N VAL A 99 6.96 9.66 1.36
CA VAL A 99 7.79 9.06 2.42
C VAL A 99 8.37 7.73 1.97
N VAL A 100 7.55 6.82 1.44
CA VAL A 100 8.00 5.50 0.93
C VAL A 100 9.00 5.68 -0.21
N VAL A 101 8.75 6.61 -1.15
CA VAL A 101 9.67 6.88 -2.25
C VAL A 101 11.00 7.47 -1.77
N ALA A 102 10.98 8.37 -0.79
CA ALA A 102 12.20 8.90 -0.19
C ALA A 102 13.02 7.78 0.45
N ASP A 103 12.36 6.89 1.19
CA ASP A 103 12.98 5.74 1.83
C ASP A 103 13.57 4.74 0.82
N ILE A 104 12.85 4.44 -0.27
CA ILE A 104 13.38 3.57 -1.34
C ILE A 104 14.66 4.18 -1.93
N LYS A 105 14.64 5.48 -2.25
CA LYS A 105 15.81 6.16 -2.82
C LYS A 105 17.00 6.22 -1.86
N ALA A 106 16.74 6.29 -0.55
CA ALA A 106 17.79 6.39 0.46
C ALA A 106 18.38 5.02 0.85
N LYS A 107 17.55 3.96 0.87
CA LYS A 107 17.90 2.65 1.44
C LYS A 107 18.13 1.57 0.38
N CYS A 108 17.68 1.77 -0.85
CA CYS A 108 17.71 0.75 -1.91
C CYS A 108 18.60 1.16 -3.08
N ASN A 109 19.07 0.19 -3.85
CA ASN A 109 19.95 0.39 -4.99
C ASN A 109 19.13 0.55 -6.28
N PHE A 110 19.34 1.64 -7.02
CA PHE A 110 18.70 1.82 -8.31
C PHE A 110 19.12 0.74 -9.31
N LEU A 111 18.15 0.18 -10.05
CA LEU A 111 18.39 -0.86 -11.05
C LEU A 111 18.16 -0.37 -12.48
N GLY A 112 17.11 0.43 -12.71
CA GLY A 112 16.74 0.86 -14.05
C GLY A 112 15.30 1.34 -14.14
N ILE A 113 14.81 1.46 -15.36
CA ILE A 113 13.41 1.77 -15.66
C ILE A 113 12.77 0.50 -16.24
N LYS A 114 11.57 0.14 -15.75
CA LYS A 114 10.75 -0.94 -16.30
C LYS A 114 9.38 -0.45 -16.71
N GLU A 115 8.90 -0.99 -17.81
CA GLU A 115 7.54 -0.79 -18.29
C GLU A 115 6.57 -1.72 -17.56
N HIS A 116 5.45 -1.20 -17.11
CA HIS A 116 4.32 -1.99 -16.63
C HIS A 116 3.04 -1.62 -17.38
N LYS A 117 2.33 -2.64 -17.86
CA LYS A 117 1.06 -2.48 -18.59
C LYS A 117 -0.09 -2.62 -17.60
N GLY A 118 -0.70 -1.50 -17.24
CA GLY A 118 -1.91 -1.48 -16.43
C GLY A 118 -3.14 -1.99 -17.19
N LYS A 119 -4.29 -2.03 -16.51
CA LYS A 119 -5.58 -2.48 -17.08
C LYS A 119 -6.01 -1.71 -18.34
N THR A 120 -5.62 -0.45 -18.46
CA THR A 120 -5.94 0.42 -19.61
C THR A 120 -5.05 0.15 -20.83
N LYS A 121 -4.17 -0.85 -20.79
CA LYS A 121 -3.09 -1.12 -21.78
C LYS A 121 -2.09 0.03 -21.95
N LYS A 122 -2.24 1.11 -21.18
CA LYS A 122 -1.26 2.18 -21.06
C LYS A 122 -0.01 1.60 -20.42
N VAL A 123 1.12 1.80 -21.09
CA VAL A 123 2.44 1.47 -20.58
C VAL A 123 2.88 2.64 -19.70
N ASN A 124 3.20 2.36 -18.45
CA ASN A 124 3.79 3.33 -17.54
C ASN A 124 5.23 2.91 -17.20
N ASN A 125 6.13 3.88 -17.13
CA ASN A 125 7.52 3.68 -16.74
C ASN A 125 7.66 3.79 -15.22
N PHE A 126 8.25 2.77 -14.61
CA PHE A 126 8.59 2.73 -13.20
C PHE A 126 10.10 2.74 -13.05
N THR A 127 10.61 3.59 -12.16
CA THR A 127 11.98 3.43 -11.69
C THR A 127 12.02 2.26 -10.71
N THR A 128 12.94 1.31 -10.91
CA THR A 128 13.03 0.10 -10.10
C THR A 128 14.31 0.06 -9.26
N TYR A 129 14.19 -0.59 -8.11
CA TYR A 129 15.19 -0.64 -7.07
C TYR A 129 15.29 -2.05 -6.46
N ASP A 130 16.49 -2.38 -6.00
CA ASP A 130 16.77 -3.52 -5.15
C ASP A 130 16.94 -3.08 -3.70
N CYS A 131 16.06 -3.52 -2.81
CA CYS A 131 16.12 -3.19 -1.40
C CYS A 131 16.76 -4.31 -0.57
N PRO A 132 17.69 -4.00 0.34
CA PRO A 132 18.23 -4.98 1.27
C PRO A 132 17.14 -5.48 2.23
N GLY A 133 17.21 -6.76 2.62
CA GLY A 133 16.30 -7.34 3.62
C GLY A 133 14.86 -7.56 3.15
N LYS A 134 14.53 -7.34 1.88
CA LYS A 134 13.20 -7.64 1.33
C LYS A 134 12.87 -9.13 1.41
N SER A 135 11.64 -9.44 1.80
CA SER A 135 11.10 -10.81 1.85
C SER A 135 10.53 -11.27 0.51
N TYR A 136 10.05 -10.33 -0.32
CA TYR A 136 9.52 -10.64 -1.65
C TYR A 136 10.62 -10.99 -2.67
N LYS A 137 10.27 -11.81 -3.66
CA LYS A 137 11.12 -12.09 -4.82
C LYS A 137 10.78 -11.14 -5.95
N GLY A 138 11.66 -10.19 -6.24
CA GLY A 138 11.38 -9.20 -7.27
C GLY A 138 12.17 -7.92 -7.09
N GLU A 139 11.69 -6.87 -7.74
CA GLU A 139 12.20 -5.50 -7.60
C GLU A 139 11.05 -4.59 -7.19
N ILE A 140 11.32 -3.58 -6.37
CA ILE A 140 10.29 -2.57 -6.09
C ILE A 140 10.45 -1.43 -7.05
N GLY A 141 9.35 -0.93 -7.59
CA GLY A 141 9.35 0.26 -8.42
C GLY A 141 8.30 1.25 -7.98
N PHE A 142 8.48 2.49 -8.39
CA PHE A 142 7.48 3.53 -8.18
C PHE A 142 7.35 4.46 -9.38
N ALA A 143 6.16 5.03 -9.53
CA ALA A 143 5.83 6.03 -10.55
C ALA A 143 4.68 6.93 -10.06
N GLN A 144 4.49 8.06 -10.73
CA GLN A 144 3.25 8.82 -10.64
C GLN A 144 2.44 8.55 -11.92
N VAL A 145 1.24 8.00 -11.76
CA VAL A 145 0.37 7.59 -12.88
C VAL A 145 -0.96 8.30 -12.74
N ASP A 146 -1.30 9.12 -13.74
CA ASP A 146 -2.59 9.83 -13.82
C ASP A 146 -2.95 10.62 -12.54
N GLY A 147 -1.94 11.19 -11.86
CA GLY A 147 -2.10 11.97 -10.63
C GLY A 147 -2.02 11.17 -9.32
N ASN A 148 -1.87 9.85 -9.41
CA ASN A 148 -1.74 8.95 -8.27
C ASN A 148 -0.29 8.51 -8.08
N GLY A 149 0.10 8.24 -6.84
CA GLY A 149 1.42 7.71 -6.50
C GLY A 149 1.35 6.20 -6.39
N VAL A 150 2.12 5.50 -7.20
CA VAL A 150 2.08 4.03 -7.29
C VAL A 150 3.41 3.44 -6.86
N VAL A 151 3.36 2.46 -5.96
CA VAL A 151 4.47 1.57 -5.60
C VAL A 151 4.08 0.15 -6.02
N LEU A 152 4.95 -0.49 -6.79
CA LEU A 152 4.69 -1.77 -7.42
C LEU A 152 5.84 -2.73 -7.16
N LEU A 153 5.55 -3.93 -6.69
CA LEU A 153 6.48 -5.04 -6.77
C LEU A 153 6.45 -5.61 -8.20
N PHE A 154 7.61 -5.75 -8.83
CA PHE A 154 7.80 -6.54 -10.05
C PHE A 154 8.27 -7.94 -9.64
N SER A 155 7.36 -8.93 -9.64
CA SER A 155 7.68 -10.33 -9.32
C SER A 155 8.68 -10.92 -10.33
N LYS A 156 9.62 -11.76 -9.85
CA LYS A 156 10.53 -12.55 -10.71
C LYS A 156 9.92 -13.89 -11.10
#